data_AF-A0A0N5CTT5-F1
#
_entry.id   AF-A0A0N5CTT5-F1
#
_cell.length_a   1.000
_cell.length_b   1.000
_cell.length_c   1.000
_cell.angle_alpha   90.00
_cell.angle_beta   90.00
_cell.angle_gamma   90.00
#
_symmetry.space_group_name_H-M   'P 1'
#
loop_
_entity.id
_entity.type
_entity.pdbx_description
1 polymer ?
#
loop_
_entity_poly.entity_id
_entity_poly.type
_entity_poly.pdbx_seq_one_letter_code
_entity_poly.pdbx_strand_id
1 'polypeptide(L)'
;MLIYNGDVDTVCNFLGDEWFVLDFARMNSFLQDDRSEWYYQQGFNFLAQIGGYHQHFYGIYVNIDYVTVKGAGHFVPLDRGGPSLQLLTNFMKEQSYNTTMTYDITPKSLYPQYSIPKPKQKTRKERARIWNLPGLTYKINFRQYSGYLKGVTGNYLHYWFVCTSNFTSC
;
A
#
# COMPACT_ATOMS: atom_id res chain seq x y z
N MET A 1 -17.06 21.26 11.88
CA MET A 1 -17.15 20.77 10.48
C MET A 1 -15.74 20.66 9.96
N LEU A 2 -15.40 19.56 9.27
CA LEU A 2 -14.07 19.37 8.69
C LEU A 2 -14.16 19.48 7.17
N ILE A 3 -13.31 20.33 6.58
CA ILE A 3 -13.04 20.38 5.14
C ILE A 3 -11.58 19.99 4.98
N TYR A 4 -11.30 18.95 4.19
CA TYR A 4 -9.93 18.48 3.99
C TYR A 4 -9.62 18.14 2.54
N ASN A 5 -8.40 18.48 2.12
CA ASN A 5 -7.95 18.35 0.74
C ASN A 5 -6.56 17.72 0.65
N GLY A 6 -6.34 16.95 -0.41
CA GLY A 6 -5.01 16.55 -0.81
C GLY A 6 -4.28 17.69 -1.52
N ASP A 7 -3.04 18.00 -1.11
CA ASP A 7 -2.29 19.13 -1.66
C ASP A 7 -1.71 18.90 -3.08
N VAL A 8 -1.86 17.69 -3.63
CA VAL A 8 -1.50 17.37 -5.02
C VAL A 8 -2.72 17.11 -5.92
N ASP A 9 -3.95 17.34 -5.43
CA ASP A 9 -5.14 17.32 -6.29
C ASP A 9 -5.19 18.54 -7.21
N THR A 10 -5.35 18.32 -8.51
CA THR A 10 -5.48 19.37 -9.51
C THR A 10 -6.94 19.67 -9.89
N VAL A 11 -7.88 18.77 -9.57
CA VAL A 11 -9.30 18.93 -9.93
C VAL A 11 -10.02 19.73 -8.85
N CYS A 12 -9.96 19.28 -7.59
CA CYS A 12 -10.45 19.99 -6.42
C CYS A 12 -9.24 20.46 -5.59
N ASN A 13 -8.52 21.43 -6.15
CA ASN A 13 -7.25 21.86 -5.60
C ASN A 13 -7.42 22.53 -4.22
N PHE A 14 -6.44 22.30 -3.34
CA PHE A 14 -6.49 22.79 -1.96
C PHE A 14 -6.57 24.31 -1.88
N LEU A 15 -5.90 25.06 -2.77
CA LEU A 15 -5.93 26.54 -2.74
C LEU A 15 -7.34 27.10 -2.96
N GLY A 16 -8.09 26.52 -3.90
CA GLY A 16 -9.46 26.92 -4.17
C GLY A 16 -10.38 26.73 -2.97
N ASP A 17 -10.27 25.56 -2.31
CA ASP A 17 -11.06 25.27 -1.12
C ASP A 17 -10.61 26.10 0.09
N GLU A 18 -9.32 26.38 0.24
CA GLU A 18 -8.78 27.27 1.28
C GLU A 18 -9.34 28.70 1.12
N TRP A 19 -9.30 29.25 -0.10
CA TRP A 19 -9.84 30.57 -0.40
C TRP A 19 -11.34 30.64 -0.18
N PHE A 20 -12.07 29.59 -0.57
CA PHE A 20 -13.51 29.49 -0.31
C PHE A 20 -13.81 29.56 1.18
N VAL A 21 -13.09 28.80 2.02
CA VAL A 21 -13.30 28.83 3.48
C VAL A 21 -12.93 30.20 4.06
N LEU A 22 -11.82 30.80 3.62
CA LEU A 22 -11.39 32.13 4.06
C LEU A 22 -12.41 33.21 3.73
N ASP A 23 -12.93 33.21 2.50
CA ASP A 23 -13.93 34.20 2.07
C ASP A 23 -15.26 33.99 2.80
N PHE A 24 -15.70 32.74 2.95
CA PHE A 24 -16.89 32.40 3.73
C PHE A 24 -16.74 32.84 5.19
N ALA A 25 -15.61 32.55 5.84
CA ALA A 25 -15.30 32.96 7.20
C ALA A 25 -15.34 34.49 7.35
N ARG A 26 -14.72 35.22 6.42
CA ARG A 26 -14.71 36.69 6.40
C ARG A 26 -16.12 37.27 6.26
N MET A 27 -16.92 36.76 5.33
CA MET A 27 -18.29 37.22 5.10
C MET A 27 -19.22 36.99 6.30
N ASN A 28 -18.93 35.98 7.11
CA ASN A 28 -19.74 35.59 8.25
C ASN A 28 -19.09 35.94 9.60
N SER A 29 -18.05 36.79 9.62
CA SER A 29 -17.38 37.27 10.83
C SER A 29 -16.87 36.16 11.75
N PHE A 30 -16.31 35.09 11.18
CA PHE A 30 -15.65 34.04 11.95
C PHE A 30 -14.34 34.58 12.55
N LEU A 31 -14.00 34.13 13.76
CA LEU A 31 -12.63 34.26 14.28
C LEU A 31 -11.77 33.15 13.66
N GLN A 32 -10.48 33.39 13.49
CA GLN A 32 -9.57 32.41 12.88
C GLN A 32 -8.23 32.37 13.62
N ASP A 33 -7.67 31.18 13.71
CA ASP A 33 -6.29 30.98 14.17
C ASP A 33 -5.29 31.17 13.02
N ASP A 34 -4.02 31.29 13.37
CA ASP A 34 -2.94 31.20 12.40
C ASP A 34 -2.87 29.79 11.79
N ARG A 35 -2.64 29.73 10.49
CA ARG A 35 -2.39 28.47 9.77
C ARG A 35 -1.15 27.80 10.34
N SER A 36 -1.29 26.57 10.81
CA SER A 36 -0.21 25.83 11.46
C SER A 36 -0.07 24.41 10.92
N GLU A 37 1.08 23.81 11.17
CA GLU A 37 1.39 22.46 10.73
C GLU A 37 0.66 21.44 11.62
N TRP A 38 0.27 20.31 11.04
CA TRP A 38 -0.06 19.12 11.82
C TRP A 38 0.87 17.98 11.47
N TYR A 39 1.07 17.08 12.44
CA TYR A 39 2.07 16.04 12.39
C TYR A 39 1.42 14.65 12.43
N TYR A 40 1.86 13.81 11.50
CA TYR A 40 1.54 12.39 11.46
C TYR A 40 2.70 11.58 12.02
N GLN A 41 2.38 10.57 12.83
CA GLN A 41 3.38 9.65 13.37
C GLN A 41 2.86 8.21 13.29
N GLN A 42 3.61 7.32 12.64
CA GLN A 42 3.26 5.90 12.49
C GLN A 42 3.58 5.10 13.77
N GLY A 43 3.07 5.56 14.92
CA GLY A 43 3.40 5.01 16.24
C GLY A 43 4.73 5.50 16.81
N PHE A 44 4.94 5.25 18.11
CA PHE A 44 6.00 5.89 18.90
C PHE A 44 7.44 5.58 18.47
N ASN A 45 7.64 4.53 17.67
CA ASN A 45 8.97 4.15 17.17
C ASN A 45 9.44 4.95 15.95
N PHE A 46 8.55 5.73 15.34
CA PHE A 46 8.85 6.53 14.15
C PHE A 46 8.85 8.01 14.49
N LEU A 47 9.66 8.80 13.78
CA LEU A 47 9.65 10.25 13.92
C LEU A 47 8.36 10.83 13.36
N ALA A 48 7.84 11.85 14.03
CA ALA A 48 6.72 12.63 13.53
C ALA A 48 7.12 13.36 12.24
N GLN A 49 6.26 13.31 11.23
CA GLN A 49 6.44 14.00 9.96
C GLN A 49 5.27 14.94 9.73
N ILE A 50 5.49 16.02 8.97
CA ILE A 50 4.42 16.95 8.61
C ILE A 50 3.37 16.17 7.79
N GLY A 51 2.17 16.05 8.36
CA GLY A 51 0.99 15.48 7.72
C GLY A 51 0.30 16.49 6.81
N GLY A 52 0.51 17.78 7.05
CA GLY A 52 0.01 18.90 6.26
C GLY A 52 -0.15 20.15 7.12
N TYR A 53 -1.08 21.01 6.74
CA TYR A 53 -1.39 22.26 7.44
C TYR A 53 -2.87 22.31 7.78
N HIS A 54 -3.22 22.96 8.88
CA HIS A 54 -4.59 23.17 9.30
C HIS A 54 -4.81 24.60 9.77
N GLN A 55 -6.06 25.04 9.69
CA GLN A 55 -6.52 26.32 10.23
C GLN A 55 -7.93 26.14 10.81
N HIS A 56 -8.14 26.71 12.00
CA HIS A 56 -9.43 26.69 12.68
C HIS A 56 -10.15 28.02 12.49
N PHE A 57 -11.45 27.92 12.25
CA PHE A 57 -12.36 29.04 12.14
C PHE A 57 -13.53 28.85 13.11
N TYR A 58 -13.74 29.83 13.97
CA TYR A 58 -14.74 29.81 15.02
C TYR A 58 -15.92 30.70 14.64
N GLY A 59 -17.08 30.08 14.42
CA GLY A 59 -18.34 30.76 14.16
C GLY A 59 -19.28 30.66 15.35
N ILE A 60 -20.35 31.46 15.34
CA ILE A 60 -21.36 31.47 16.41
C ILE A 60 -22.10 30.12 16.50
N TYR A 61 -22.35 29.48 15.36
CA TYR A 61 -23.14 28.24 15.27
C TYR A 61 -22.33 27.00 14.91
N VAL A 62 -21.20 27.18 14.22
CA VAL A 62 -20.38 26.08 13.72
C VAL A 62 -18.92 26.50 13.67
N ASN A 63 -18.05 25.58 14.08
CA ASN A 63 -16.61 25.71 13.85
C ASN A 63 -16.24 24.98 12.56
N ILE A 64 -15.30 25.53 11.81
CA ILE A 64 -14.79 24.96 10.56
C ILE A 64 -13.30 24.71 10.71
N ASP A 65 -12.90 23.48 10.44
CA ASP A 65 -11.50 23.08 10.39
C ASP A 65 -11.17 22.87 8.93
N TYR A 66 -10.24 23.65 8.40
CA TYR A 66 -9.70 23.46 7.07
C TYR A 66 -8.35 22.76 7.18
N VAL A 67 -8.18 21.61 6.53
CA VAL A 67 -6.98 20.77 6.66
C VAL A 67 -6.45 20.31 5.32
N THR A 68 -5.18 20.53 5.06
CA THR A 68 -4.45 19.93 3.93
C THR A 68 -3.76 18.65 4.35
N VAL A 69 -3.71 17.67 3.45
CA VAL A 69 -2.98 16.42 3.63
C VAL A 69 -1.86 16.35 2.60
N LYS A 70 -0.63 16.39 3.11
CA LYS A 70 0.59 16.50 2.32
C LYS A 70 0.83 15.24 1.49
N GLY A 71 1.00 15.41 0.18
CA GLY A 71 1.24 14.35 -0.80
C GLY A 71 0.02 13.47 -1.08
N ALA A 72 -1.19 13.93 -0.79
CA ALA A 72 -2.44 13.26 -1.18
C ALA A 72 -3.07 13.96 -2.39
N GLY A 73 -3.69 13.18 -3.28
CA GLY A 73 -4.49 13.68 -4.38
C GLY A 73 -5.98 13.74 -4.04
N HIS A 74 -6.81 13.55 -5.07
CA HIS A 74 -8.28 13.64 -4.96
C HIS A 74 -8.86 12.65 -3.94
N PHE A 75 -8.32 11.43 -3.89
CA PHE A 75 -8.75 10.39 -2.98
C PHE A 75 -7.78 10.28 -1.81
N VAL A 76 -7.83 11.25 -0.90
CA VAL A 76 -6.90 11.35 0.24
C VAL A 76 -6.73 10.03 1.02
N PRO A 77 -7.80 9.28 1.39
CA PRO A 77 -7.63 8.02 2.11
C PRO A 77 -6.98 6.90 1.28
N LEU A 78 -7.05 6.99 -0.05
CA LEU A 78 -6.39 6.04 -0.95
C LEU A 78 -4.90 6.33 -1.03
N ASP A 79 -4.52 7.60 -1.17
CA ASP A 79 -3.12 8.00 -1.34
C ASP A 79 -2.34 8.02 -0.01
N ARG A 80 -3.01 8.41 1.08
CA ARG A 80 -2.40 8.66 2.40
C ARG A 80 -3.23 8.03 3.53
N GLY A 81 -3.52 6.73 3.44
CA GLY A 81 -4.39 6.05 4.40
C GLY A 81 -4.03 6.21 5.88
N GLY A 82 -2.75 6.19 6.26
CA GLY A 82 -2.30 6.41 7.64
C GLY A 82 -2.62 7.83 8.15
N PRO A 83 -2.10 8.89 7.50
CA PRO A 83 -2.44 10.27 7.80
C PRO A 83 -3.95 10.55 7.80
N SER A 84 -4.71 10.03 6.83
CA SER A 84 -6.16 10.20 6.76
C SER A 84 -6.88 9.58 7.94
N LEU A 85 -6.46 8.38 8.38
CA LEU A 85 -7.05 7.73 9.54
C LEU A 85 -6.81 8.55 10.81
N GLN A 86 -5.59 9.07 11.00
CA GLN A 86 -5.26 9.94 12.13
C GLN A 86 -6.09 11.21 12.11
N LEU A 87 -6.15 11.90 10.95
CA LEU A 87 -6.95 13.11 10.77
C LEU A 87 -8.42 12.89 11.14
N LEU A 88 -9.07 11.90 10.52
CA LEU A 88 -10.49 11.63 10.72
C LEU A 88 -10.78 11.18 12.16
N THR A 89 -9.91 10.35 12.75
CA THR A 89 -10.13 9.89 14.12
C THR A 89 -9.96 11.01 15.13
N ASN A 90 -8.95 11.86 14.96
CA ASN A 90 -8.70 12.98 15.86
C ASN A 90 -9.83 14.02 15.74
N PHE A 91 -10.33 14.27 14.53
CA PHE A 91 -11.54 15.08 14.32
C PHE A 91 -12.75 14.51 15.05
N MET A 92 -13.06 13.22 14.85
CA MET A 92 -14.22 12.57 15.47
C MET A 92 -14.14 12.48 17.00
N LYS A 93 -12.92 12.53 17.56
CA LYS A 93 -12.67 12.50 19.01
C LYS A 93 -12.47 13.88 19.61
N GLU A 94 -12.55 14.95 18.82
CA GLU A 94 -12.27 16.32 19.24
C GLU A 94 -10.89 16.46 19.90
N GLN A 95 -9.88 15.84 19.29
CA GLN A 95 -8.49 15.84 19.76
C GLN A 95 -7.59 16.62 18.80
N SER A 96 -6.42 17.08 19.29
CA SER A 96 -5.40 17.68 18.43
C SER A 96 -5.04 16.76 17.27
N TYR A 97 -4.91 17.32 16.07
CA TYR A 97 -4.45 16.58 14.89
C TYR A 97 -3.06 15.94 15.06
N ASN A 98 -2.25 16.43 16.00
CA ASN A 98 -0.94 15.89 16.36
C ASN A 98 -1.01 14.65 17.27
N THR A 99 -2.21 14.23 17.69
CA THR A 99 -2.38 13.07 18.57
C THR A 99 -2.05 11.79 17.81
N THR A 100 -0.96 11.14 18.21
CA THR A 100 -0.52 9.87 17.62
C THR A 100 -1.52 8.75 17.91
N MET A 101 -1.90 8.01 16.89
CA MET A 101 -2.74 6.83 17.04
C MET A 101 -1.91 5.55 17.15
N THR A 102 -2.25 4.71 18.12
CA THR A 102 -1.78 3.32 18.19
C THR A 102 -2.81 2.40 17.55
N TYR A 103 -2.54 1.93 16.33
CA TYR A 103 -3.38 0.96 15.63
C TYR A 103 -2.54 -0.26 15.23
N ASP A 104 -3.15 -1.44 15.30
CA ASP A 104 -2.52 -2.66 14.82
C ASP A 104 -2.53 -2.67 13.29
N ILE A 105 -1.36 -2.44 12.71
CA ILE A 105 -1.15 -2.51 11.25
C ILE A 105 -0.84 -3.91 10.76
N THR A 106 -0.83 -4.92 11.65
CA THR A 106 -0.55 -6.30 11.26
C THR A 106 -1.60 -6.76 10.27
N PRO A 107 -1.22 -7.10 9.01
CA PRO A 107 -2.19 -7.59 8.04
C PRO A 107 -2.89 -8.82 8.59
N LYS A 108 -4.23 -8.80 8.58
CA LYS A 108 -5.02 -9.94 9.00
C LYS A 108 -4.73 -11.12 8.07
N SER A 109 -4.60 -12.32 8.64
CA SER A 109 -4.41 -13.54 7.84
C SER A 109 -5.52 -13.69 6.80
N LEU A 110 -5.17 -14.20 5.62
CA LEU A 110 -6.13 -14.50 4.56
C LEU A 110 -7.20 -15.45 5.10
N TYR A 111 -8.47 -15.14 4.82
CA TYR A 111 -9.53 -16.08 5.12
C TYR A 111 -9.35 -17.37 4.31
N PRO A 112 -9.72 -18.55 4.86
CA PRO A 112 -9.51 -19.83 4.18
C PRO A 112 -10.08 -19.90 2.75
N GLN A 113 -11.22 -19.25 2.48
CA GLN A 113 -11.84 -19.21 1.15
C GLN A 113 -11.04 -18.41 0.10
N TYR A 114 -10.15 -17.51 0.54
CA TYR A 114 -9.23 -16.77 -0.34
C TYR A 114 -7.81 -17.34 -0.28
N SER A 115 -7.60 -18.45 0.44
CA SER A 115 -6.30 -19.10 0.45
C SER A 115 -6.02 -19.67 -0.94
N ILE A 116 -4.90 -19.24 -1.52
CA ILE A 116 -4.41 -19.85 -2.75
C ILE A 116 -4.08 -21.30 -2.39
N PRO A 117 -4.65 -22.32 -3.07
CA PRO A 117 -4.27 -23.70 -2.84
C PRO A 117 -2.76 -23.77 -2.96
N LYS A 118 -2.06 -24.19 -1.89
CA LYS A 118 -0.61 -24.36 -1.95
C LYS A 118 -0.33 -25.24 -3.17
N PRO A 119 0.40 -24.76 -4.19
CA PRO A 119 0.66 -25.57 -5.36
C PRO A 119 1.32 -26.85 -4.88
N LYS A 120 0.83 -28.00 -5.35
CA LYS A 120 1.44 -29.31 -5.02
C LYS A 120 2.94 -29.18 -5.23
N GLN A 121 3.71 -29.33 -4.15
CA GLN A 121 5.15 -29.13 -4.24
C GLN A 121 5.72 -30.18 -5.19
N LYS A 122 6.16 -29.73 -6.37
CA LYS A 122 6.82 -30.61 -7.33
C LYS A 122 8.13 -31.08 -6.74
N THR A 123 8.37 -32.39 -6.79
CA THR A 123 9.67 -32.99 -6.49
C THR A 123 10.76 -32.38 -7.37
N ARG A 124 12.03 -32.48 -6.95
CA ARG A 124 13.18 -32.01 -7.75
C ARG A 124 13.13 -32.57 -9.18
N LYS A 125 12.77 -33.84 -9.31
CA LYS A 125 12.63 -34.53 -10.60
C LYS A 125 11.50 -33.96 -11.45
N GLU A 126 10.33 -33.69 -10.87
CA GLU A 126 9.21 -33.07 -11.59
C GLU A 126 9.52 -31.63 -12.03
N ARG A 127 10.30 -30.88 -11.25
CA ARG A 127 10.79 -29.55 -11.65
C ARG A 127 11.81 -29.60 -12.78
N ALA A 128 12.65 -30.64 -12.80
CA ALA A 128 13.63 -30.84 -13.85
C ALA A 128 13.01 -31.39 -15.15
N ARG A 129 11.75 -31.87 -15.12
CA ARG A 129 11.12 -32.52 -16.28
C ARG A 129 10.88 -31.53 -17.40
N ILE A 130 11.44 -31.84 -18.57
CA ILE A 130 11.19 -31.10 -19.81
C ILE A 130 9.93 -31.70 -20.45
N TRP A 131 8.89 -30.87 -20.59
CA TRP A 131 7.62 -31.29 -21.20
C TRP A 131 7.63 -31.10 -22.72
N ASN A 132 8.16 -29.97 -23.18
CA ASN A 132 8.27 -29.61 -24.60
C ASN A 132 9.65 -28.98 -24.85
N LEU A 133 10.18 -29.16 -26.07
CA LEU A 133 11.35 -28.46 -26.56
C LEU A 133 10.94 -27.56 -27.73
N PRO A 134 11.39 -26.30 -27.77
CA PRO A 134 11.23 -25.47 -28.96
C PRO A 134 11.87 -26.14 -30.17
N GLY A 135 11.18 -26.13 -31.32
CA GLY A 135 11.70 -26.67 -32.59
C GLY A 135 11.51 -28.18 -32.80
N LEU A 136 10.84 -28.87 -31.89
CA LEU A 136 10.51 -30.29 -32.06
C LEU A 136 9.37 -30.47 -33.07
N THR A 137 9.59 -31.19 -34.17
CA THR A 137 8.59 -31.45 -35.23
C THR A 137 7.77 -32.72 -35.03
N TYR A 138 8.06 -33.48 -33.98
CA TYR A 138 7.41 -34.76 -33.67
C TYR A 138 7.18 -34.91 -32.16
N LYS A 139 6.24 -35.78 -31.78
CA LYS A 139 5.95 -36.07 -30.37
C LYS A 139 6.92 -37.11 -29.82
N ILE A 140 7.68 -36.75 -28.78
CA ILE A 140 8.56 -37.68 -28.06
C ILE A 140 7.76 -38.64 -27.17
N ASN A 141 8.18 -39.90 -27.12
CA ASN A 141 7.58 -40.97 -26.30
C ASN A 141 8.40 -41.32 -25.05
N PHE A 142 9.50 -40.60 -24.79
CA PHE A 142 10.38 -40.79 -23.65
C PHE A 142 10.34 -39.58 -22.70
N ARG A 143 10.73 -39.78 -21.44
CA ARG A 143 10.80 -38.71 -20.43
C ARG A 143 12.19 -38.11 -20.44
N GLN A 144 12.30 -36.80 -20.34
CA GLN A 144 13.57 -36.10 -20.26
C GLN A 144 13.57 -35.06 -19.14
N TYR A 145 14.75 -34.83 -18.59
CA TYR A 145 14.97 -33.98 -17.43
C TYR A 145 16.24 -33.16 -17.63
N SER A 146 16.22 -31.87 -17.25
CA SER A 146 17.39 -31.00 -17.30
C SER A 146 17.49 -30.17 -16.04
N GLY A 147 18.72 -29.89 -15.61
CA GLY A 147 18.97 -29.07 -14.43
C GLY A 147 20.44 -29.01 -14.09
N TYR A 148 20.71 -28.56 -12.86
CA TYR A 148 22.07 -28.44 -12.34
C TYR A 148 22.24 -29.30 -11.09
N LEU A 149 23.39 -29.97 -11.00
CA LEU A 149 23.89 -30.61 -9.79
C LEU A 149 24.88 -29.64 -9.13
N LYS A 150 24.78 -29.51 -7.80
CA LYS A 150 25.77 -28.75 -7.03
C LYS A 150 27.05 -29.58 -6.95
N GLY A 151 28.15 -29.05 -7.49
CA GLY A 151 29.49 -29.61 -7.30
C GLY A 151 30.13 -28.97 -6.06
N VAL A 152 31.34 -28.44 -6.24
CA VAL A 152 32.00 -27.57 -5.25
C VAL A 152 31.40 -26.16 -5.26
N THR A 153 31.60 -25.39 -4.19
CA THR A 153 31.12 -23.99 -4.09
C THR A 153 31.52 -23.18 -5.33
N GLY A 154 30.52 -22.58 -5.99
CA GLY A 154 30.70 -21.79 -7.22
C GLY A 154 30.62 -22.58 -8.53
N ASN A 155 30.65 -23.92 -8.50
CA ASN A 155 30.59 -24.77 -9.69
C ASN A 155 29.30 -25.62 -9.72
N TYR A 156 28.63 -25.58 -10.87
CA TYR A 156 27.40 -26.34 -11.11
C TYR A 156 27.57 -27.21 -12.35
N LEU A 157 27.28 -28.50 -12.22
CA LEU A 157 27.26 -29.43 -13.36
C LEU A 157 25.87 -29.41 -13.98
N HIS A 158 25.77 -28.90 -15.20
CA HIS A 158 24.56 -29.04 -16.00
C HIS A 158 24.38 -30.50 -16.42
N TYR A 159 23.15 -31.00 -16.36
CA TYR A 159 22.81 -32.32 -16.87
C TYR A 159 21.56 -32.25 -17.75
N TRP A 160 21.52 -33.14 -18.74
CA TRP A 160 20.33 -33.50 -19.47
C TRP A 160 20.21 -35.02 -19.48
N PHE A 161 19.17 -35.53 -18.84
CA PHE A 161 18.94 -36.95 -18.62
C PHE A 161 17.70 -37.42 -19.39
N VAL A 162 17.78 -38.60 -20.00
CA VAL A 162 16.74 -39.17 -20.86
C VAL A 162 16.39 -40.58 -20.38
N CYS A 163 15.09 -40.86 -20.29
CA CYS A 163 14.53 -42.13 -19.81
C CYS A 163 13.56 -42.72 -20.83
N THR A 164 13.94 -43.87 -21.38
CA THR A 164 13.15 -44.64 -22.34
C THR A 164 11.87 -45.21 -21.71
N SER A 165 10.83 -45.39 -22.52
CA SER A 165 9.52 -45.92 -22.11
C SER A 165 9.50 -47.40 -21.70
N ASN A 166 10.56 -48.17 -22.03
CA ASN A 166 10.61 -49.62 -21.76
C ASN A 166 11.02 -49.99 -20.33
N PHE A 167 11.38 -49.02 -19.49
CA PHE A 167 11.69 -49.24 -18.08
C PHE A 167 10.66 -48.53 -17.20
N THR A 168 9.99 -49.31 -16.35
CA THR A 168 8.97 -48.84 -15.39
C THR A 168 9.56 -47.94 -14.30
N SER A 169 10.86 -48.04 -14.03
CA SER A 169 11.57 -47.20 -13.06
C SER A 169 12.65 -46.33 -13.74
N CYS A 170 12.37 -45.03 -13.73
CA CYS A 170 13.33 -43.96 -13.51
C CYS A 170 12.78 -43.17 -12.32
#